data_AF-T0IDQ4-F1
#
_entry.id   AF-T0IDQ4-F1
#
_cell.length_a   1.000
_cell.length_b   1.000
_cell.length_c   1.000
_cell.angle_alpha   90.00
_cell.angle_beta   90.00
_cell.angle_gamma   90.00
#
_symmetry.space_group_name_H-M   'P 1'
#
loop_
_entity.id
_entity.type
_entity.pdbx_description
1 polymer ?
#
loop_
_entity_poly.entity_id
_entity_poly.type
_entity_poly.pdbx_seq_one_letter_code
_entity_poly.pdbx_strand_id
1 'polypeptide(L)'
;MPVWALSADDWAVLLHASEKTQIPIIKRAIDIARIFYDPENTDNILKNHIVASTIIGILNSSESSPSSSDKIKTIITTFGTDEIKLDRNIEATGKKVRSLLNVSYGQFTDIEGLQVFCEDFLLNDVNERITRSNNVVYDIVQFKNAVDFAILYEGSISSQRIQEYTATLSTRLQALIDSDQGRILTKTSFSRIDDYVESILGTNQIVNIDISSLDDSSSEVVVKVITKLFFDHLKKMNKKADMPVNLIIEEAHRFVRSENHSGALNYNIFERVAKEGRKYGLLLGISSQRPSELSKTVVSQCSNFIIHRVQNPDDLSYISRMVPYISEGIINRLTYLQTGNALIFGTAINLPTLAKFERANPPTDSHNARISEKWYTTMFTNENPVEELVYEPC
;
A
#
# COMPACT_ATOMS: atom_id res chain seq x y z
N MET A 1 -0.63 5.03 -9.52
CA MET A 1 -1.52 4.02 -8.90
C MET A 1 -2.71 4.72 -8.26
N PRO A 2 -3.94 4.24 -8.49
CA PRO A 2 -5.14 4.86 -7.93
C PRO A 2 -5.18 4.70 -6.40
N VAL A 3 -5.18 5.82 -5.69
CA VAL A 3 -5.27 5.88 -4.21
C VAL A 3 -6.45 5.06 -3.69
N TRP A 4 -7.60 5.22 -4.35
CA TRP A 4 -8.86 4.60 -4.00
C TRP A 4 -8.95 3.09 -4.28
N ALA A 5 -7.94 2.51 -4.94
CA ALA A 5 -7.83 1.07 -5.15
C ALA A 5 -7.10 0.34 -4.00
N LEU A 6 -6.41 1.08 -3.13
CA LEU A 6 -5.68 0.54 -1.99
C LEU A 6 -6.63 0.04 -0.90
N SER A 7 -6.37 -1.17 -0.42
CA SER A 7 -7.06 -1.71 0.76
C SER A 7 -6.43 -1.21 2.06
N ALA A 8 -7.11 -1.46 3.18
CA ALA A 8 -6.58 -1.06 4.49
C ALA A 8 -5.24 -1.74 4.81
N ASP A 9 -5.03 -2.97 4.35
CA ASP A 9 -3.78 -3.69 4.57
C ASP A 9 -2.64 -3.10 3.71
N ASP A 10 -2.95 -2.64 2.49
CA ASP A 10 -1.97 -1.97 1.63
C ASP A 10 -1.50 -0.65 2.26
N TRP A 11 -2.45 0.14 2.79
CA TRP A 11 -2.14 1.33 3.58
C TRP A 11 -1.38 1.01 4.86
N ALA A 12 -1.68 -0.11 5.51
CA ALA A 12 -0.98 -0.53 6.71
C ALA A 12 0.50 -0.82 6.43
N VAL A 13 0.82 -1.43 5.29
CA VAL A 13 2.22 -1.64 4.87
C VAL A 13 2.90 -0.30 4.56
N LEU A 14 2.27 0.57 3.76
CA LEU A 14 2.83 1.90 3.42
C LEU A 14 3.11 2.75 4.66
N LEU A 15 2.21 2.71 5.64
CA LEU A 15 2.27 3.56 6.82
C LEU A 15 2.90 2.83 8.02
N HIS A 16 3.40 1.61 7.86
CA HIS A 16 3.89 0.75 8.96
C HIS A 16 2.90 0.68 10.14
N ALA A 17 1.61 0.53 9.83
CA ALA A 17 0.54 0.66 10.79
C ALA A 17 0.39 -0.58 11.70
N SER A 18 0.08 -0.34 12.97
CA SER A 18 -0.23 -1.38 13.95
C SER A 18 -1.56 -2.07 13.63
N GLU A 19 -1.54 -3.41 13.52
CA GLU A 19 -2.73 -4.22 13.22
C GLU A 19 -3.88 -4.03 14.21
N LYS A 20 -3.57 -3.91 15.51
CA LYS A 20 -4.58 -3.89 16.57
C LYS A 20 -5.26 -2.54 16.74
N THR A 21 -4.59 -1.45 16.39
CA THR A 21 -5.04 -0.08 16.74
C THR A 21 -5.22 0.83 15.54
N GLN A 22 -4.34 0.76 14.54
CA GLN A 22 -4.34 1.70 13.41
C GLN A 22 -5.10 1.16 12.19
N ILE A 23 -5.09 -0.14 11.93
CA ILE A 23 -5.85 -0.73 10.81
C ILE A 23 -7.37 -0.43 10.88
N PRO A 24 -8.05 -0.52 12.05
CA PRO A 24 -9.47 -0.13 12.14
C PRO A 24 -9.72 1.32 11.72
N ILE A 25 -8.83 2.24 12.08
CA ILE A 25 -8.90 3.65 11.70
C ILE A 25 -8.73 3.80 10.18
N ILE A 26 -7.79 3.09 9.57
CA ILE A 26 -7.59 3.10 8.12
C ILE A 26 -8.84 2.57 7.39
N LYS A 27 -9.44 1.47 7.88
CA LYS A 27 -10.70 0.93 7.32
C LYS A 27 -11.80 1.97 7.38
N ARG A 28 -11.97 2.62 8.54
CA ARG A 28 -12.93 3.71 8.72
C ARG A 28 -12.65 4.88 7.79
N ALA A 29 -11.39 5.28 7.64
CA ALA A 29 -11.01 6.36 6.74
C ALA A 29 -11.35 6.06 5.27
N ILE A 30 -11.19 4.81 4.82
CA ILE A 30 -11.62 4.38 3.48
C ILE A 30 -13.14 4.53 3.34
N ASP A 31 -13.92 4.09 4.33
CA ASP A 31 -15.38 4.22 4.31
C ASP A 31 -15.82 5.69 4.30
N ILE A 32 -15.16 6.53 5.11
CA ILE A 32 -15.41 7.98 5.16
C ILE A 32 -15.06 8.63 3.81
N ALA A 33 -13.91 8.32 3.23
CA ALA A 33 -13.53 8.85 1.92
C ALA A 33 -14.57 8.48 0.85
N ARG A 34 -15.06 7.23 0.88
CA ARG A 34 -16.11 6.76 -0.02
C ARG A 34 -17.46 7.45 0.21
N ILE A 35 -17.81 7.80 1.45
CA ILE A 35 -19.08 8.50 1.72
C ILE A 35 -19.00 9.98 1.34
N PHE A 36 -17.91 10.66 1.71
CA PHE A 36 -17.79 12.12 1.59
C PHE A 36 -17.42 12.59 0.19
N TYR A 37 -16.63 11.82 -0.55
CA TYR A 37 -16.14 12.20 -1.87
C TYR A 37 -16.88 11.53 -3.02
N ASP A 38 -17.99 10.84 -2.74
CA ASP A 38 -18.87 10.28 -3.78
C ASP A 38 -19.59 11.42 -4.53
N PRO A 39 -19.32 11.60 -5.84
CA PRO A 39 -19.97 12.65 -6.64
C PRO A 39 -21.48 12.41 -6.82
N GLU A 40 -21.95 11.16 -6.73
CA GLU A 40 -23.35 10.79 -6.93
C GLU A 40 -24.13 10.74 -5.61
N ASN A 41 -23.46 10.94 -4.46
CA ASN A 41 -24.11 10.88 -3.17
C ASN A 41 -24.89 12.17 -2.89
N THR A 42 -26.17 12.14 -3.24
CA THR A 42 -27.16 13.18 -2.96
C THR A 42 -27.78 13.08 -1.57
N ASP A 43 -27.52 11.99 -0.83
CA ASP A 43 -28.11 11.77 0.50
C ASP A 43 -27.10 12.12 1.60
N ASN A 44 -27.22 13.33 2.13
CA ASN A 44 -26.38 13.82 3.22
C ASN A 44 -26.72 13.15 4.57
N ILE A 45 -27.73 12.29 4.69
CA ILE A 45 -28.13 11.67 5.97
C ILE A 45 -26.93 11.01 6.67
N LEU A 46 -26.14 10.20 5.97
CA LEU A 46 -24.96 9.56 6.55
C LEU A 46 -23.83 10.56 6.86
N LYS A 47 -23.59 11.54 5.97
CA LYS A 47 -22.57 12.58 6.19
C LYS A 47 -22.90 13.39 7.45
N ASN A 48 -24.16 13.79 7.58
CA ASN A 48 -24.70 14.53 8.71
C ASN A 48 -24.57 13.75 10.00
N HIS A 49 -24.93 12.46 10.01
CA HIS A 49 -24.73 11.60 11.16
C HIS A 49 -23.26 11.55 11.61
N ILE A 50 -22.35 11.32 10.68
CA ILE A 50 -20.91 11.19 10.96
C ILE A 50 -20.33 12.51 11.49
N VAL A 51 -20.69 13.65 10.89
CA VAL A 51 -20.26 14.98 11.36
C VAL A 51 -20.85 15.29 12.74
N ALA A 52 -22.15 15.10 12.92
CA ALA A 52 -22.85 15.41 14.17
C ALA A 52 -22.34 14.57 15.35
N SER A 53 -22.16 13.27 15.17
CA SER A 53 -21.61 12.37 16.18
C SER A 53 -20.18 12.75 16.59
N THR A 54 -19.35 13.15 15.62
CA THR A 54 -18.00 13.66 15.90
C THR A 54 -18.05 14.96 16.70
N ILE A 55 -18.94 15.89 16.34
CA ILE A 55 -19.11 17.16 17.08
C ILE A 55 -19.53 16.89 18.52
N ILE A 56 -20.55 16.05 18.74
CA ILE A 56 -21.03 15.69 20.08
C ILE A 56 -19.90 15.06 20.90
N GLY A 57 -19.14 14.13 20.32
CA GLY A 57 -18.04 13.51 21.04
C GLY A 57 -16.90 14.48 21.36
N ILE A 58 -16.63 15.50 20.53
CA ILE A 58 -15.68 16.57 20.85
C ILE A 58 -16.21 17.46 21.99
N LEU A 59 -17.51 17.80 21.98
CA LEU A 59 -18.13 18.56 23.06
C LEU A 59 -18.08 17.83 24.40
N ASN A 60 -18.18 16.49 24.37
CA ASN A 60 -18.11 15.63 25.56
C ASN A 60 -16.68 15.24 25.96
N SER A 61 -15.65 15.70 25.23
CA SER A 61 -14.26 15.43 25.54
C SER A 61 -13.75 16.28 26.72
N SER A 62 -12.62 15.91 27.32
CA SER A 62 -11.98 16.66 28.41
C SER A 62 -11.19 17.89 27.94
N GLU A 63 -11.35 18.31 26.68
CA GLU A 63 -10.65 19.44 26.11
C GLU A 63 -11.24 20.79 26.54
N SER A 64 -10.44 21.85 26.43
CA SER A 64 -10.92 23.21 26.70
C SER A 64 -11.90 23.67 25.62
N SER A 65 -12.90 24.48 26.00
CA SER A 65 -13.89 25.01 25.03
C SER A 65 -13.26 25.73 23.83
N PRO A 66 -12.15 26.51 23.98
CA PRO A 66 -11.43 27.04 22.82
C PRO A 66 -10.92 25.96 21.85
N SER A 67 -10.26 24.90 22.35
CA SER A 67 -9.75 23.79 21.54
C SER A 67 -10.89 23.08 20.80
N SER A 68 -11.96 22.75 21.53
CA SER A 68 -13.14 22.09 20.97
C SER A 68 -13.80 22.97 19.90
N SER A 69 -13.91 24.29 20.13
CA SER A 69 -14.46 25.23 19.15
C SER A 69 -13.67 25.22 17.83
N ASP A 70 -12.35 25.26 17.90
CA ASP A 70 -11.50 25.28 16.70
C ASP A 70 -11.53 23.96 15.95
N LYS A 71 -11.55 22.82 16.65
CA LYS A 71 -11.73 21.49 16.04
C LYS A 71 -13.08 21.36 15.34
N ILE A 72 -14.16 21.78 15.99
CA ILE A 72 -15.51 21.72 15.41
C ILE A 72 -15.60 22.63 14.18
N LYS A 73 -15.06 23.85 14.23
CA LYS A 73 -15.02 24.74 13.05
C LYS A 73 -14.27 24.10 11.89
N THR A 74 -13.13 23.45 12.17
CA THR A 74 -12.33 22.75 11.14
C THR A 74 -13.13 21.62 10.52
N ILE A 75 -13.78 20.78 11.33
CA ILE A 75 -14.65 19.70 10.86
C ILE A 75 -15.77 20.23 9.97
N ILE A 76 -16.52 21.24 10.42
CA ILE A 76 -17.64 21.81 9.67
C ILE A 76 -17.15 22.45 8.35
N THR A 77 -15.96 23.05 8.35
CA THR A 77 -15.41 23.68 7.14
C THR A 77 -14.96 22.64 6.12
N THR A 78 -14.39 21.51 6.56
CA THR A 78 -13.83 20.48 5.67
C THR A 78 -14.86 19.43 5.25
N PHE A 79 -15.79 19.06 6.13
CA PHE A 79 -16.73 17.95 5.96
C PHE A 79 -18.20 18.36 6.15
N GLY A 80 -18.47 19.64 6.41
CA GLY A 80 -19.83 20.13 6.54
C GLY A 80 -20.66 19.89 5.28
N THR A 81 -21.97 19.84 5.48
CA THR A 81 -22.98 19.68 4.44
C THR A 81 -23.82 20.95 4.35
N ASP A 82 -24.83 20.96 3.48
CA ASP A 82 -25.76 22.09 3.43
C ASP A 82 -26.63 22.21 4.70
N GLU A 83 -26.85 21.10 5.39
CA GLU A 83 -27.56 21.04 6.67
C GLU A 83 -26.64 21.41 7.84
N ILE A 84 -25.38 20.96 7.83
CA ILE A 84 -24.39 21.24 8.87
C ILE A 84 -23.27 22.13 8.33
N LYS A 85 -23.51 23.45 8.33
CA LYS A 85 -22.53 24.48 7.96
C LYS A 85 -22.54 25.67 8.91
N LEU A 86 -21.41 26.37 9.01
CA LEU A 86 -21.22 27.48 9.98
C LEU A 86 -22.27 28.59 9.86
N ASP A 87 -22.74 28.89 8.65
CA ASP A 87 -23.74 29.93 8.39
C ASP A 87 -25.20 29.45 8.46
N ARG A 88 -25.44 28.17 8.79
CA ARG A 88 -26.80 27.63 8.94
C ARG A 88 -27.47 28.26 10.17
N ASN A 89 -28.72 28.72 9.99
CA ASN A 89 -29.57 29.15 11.09
C ASN A 89 -30.24 27.92 11.72
N ILE A 90 -30.25 27.86 13.05
CA ILE A 90 -30.91 26.82 13.83
C ILE A 90 -32.25 27.38 14.28
N GLU A 91 -33.35 26.79 13.80
CA GLU A 91 -34.70 27.29 14.07
C GLU A 91 -35.03 27.33 15.57
N ALA A 92 -34.57 26.33 16.32
CA ALA A 92 -34.79 26.24 17.76
C ALA A 92 -34.15 27.38 18.59
N THR A 93 -33.05 27.97 18.11
CA THR A 93 -32.33 29.04 18.84
C THR A 93 -32.37 30.39 18.13
N GLY A 94 -32.76 30.44 16.85
CA GLY A 94 -32.66 31.61 15.99
C GLY A 94 -31.23 32.06 15.69
N LYS A 95 -30.22 31.30 16.13
CA LYS A 95 -28.79 31.62 16.03
C LYS A 95 -28.14 30.85 14.89
N LYS A 96 -27.00 31.35 14.42
CA LYS A 96 -26.14 30.63 13.46
C LYS A 96 -25.30 29.59 14.19
N VAL A 97 -24.98 28.47 13.54
CA VAL A 97 -24.03 27.46 14.06
C VAL A 97 -22.72 28.11 14.52
N ARG A 98 -22.17 29.05 13.71
CA ARG A 98 -20.95 29.82 14.07
C ARG A 98 -21.06 30.54 15.41
N SER A 99 -22.24 31.09 15.75
CA SER A 99 -22.43 31.82 16.99
C SER A 99 -22.56 30.93 18.22
N LEU A 100 -23.00 29.68 18.07
CA LEU A 100 -23.01 28.70 19.16
C LEU A 100 -21.59 28.26 19.53
N LEU A 101 -20.68 28.27 18.56
CA LEU A 101 -19.26 27.94 18.74
C LEU A 101 -18.43 29.08 19.35
N ASN A 102 -19.02 30.24 19.63
CA ASN A 102 -18.29 31.33 20.28
C ASN A 102 -17.91 30.95 21.71
N VAL A 103 -16.68 31.29 22.08
CA VAL A 103 -16.14 31.05 23.40
C VAL A 103 -15.95 32.39 24.08
N SER A 104 -16.56 32.56 25.25
CA SER A 104 -16.44 33.76 26.08
C SER A 104 -16.03 33.33 27.48
N TYR A 105 -15.02 33.99 28.05
CA TYR A 105 -14.44 33.63 29.35
C TYR A 105 -14.05 32.14 29.47
N GLY A 106 -13.60 31.54 28.36
CA GLY A 106 -13.16 30.15 28.30
C GLY A 106 -14.29 29.11 28.26
N GLN A 107 -15.55 29.53 28.15
CA GLN A 107 -16.73 28.65 28.06
C GLN A 107 -17.50 28.90 26.77
N PHE A 108 -18.16 27.86 26.26
CA PHE A 108 -19.08 28.01 25.14
C PHE A 108 -20.25 28.92 25.52
N THR A 109 -20.66 29.80 24.62
CA THR A 109 -21.82 30.67 24.85
C THR A 109 -23.15 29.91 24.82
N ASP A 110 -23.22 28.77 24.12
CA ASP A 110 -24.46 27.99 23.95
C ASP A 110 -24.13 26.54 23.52
N ILE A 111 -23.72 25.70 24.47
CA ILE A 111 -23.35 24.30 24.22
C ILE A 111 -24.57 23.40 24.01
N GLU A 112 -25.64 23.60 24.80
CA GLU A 112 -26.86 22.80 24.73
C GLU A 112 -27.55 22.96 23.37
N GLY A 113 -27.62 24.19 22.84
CA GLY A 113 -28.21 24.42 21.52
C GLY A 113 -27.45 23.73 20.39
N LEU A 114 -26.12 23.61 20.52
CA LEU A 114 -25.30 22.90 19.53
C LEU A 114 -25.45 21.38 19.65
N GLN A 115 -25.57 20.87 20.88
CA GLN A 115 -25.78 19.44 21.13
C GLN A 115 -27.14 18.97 20.60
N VAL A 116 -28.22 19.66 20.95
CA VAL A 116 -29.58 19.37 20.45
C VAL A 116 -29.62 19.41 18.92
N PHE A 117 -29.00 20.43 18.32
CA PHE A 117 -28.91 20.52 16.85
C PHE A 117 -28.21 19.30 16.23
N CYS A 118 -27.16 18.77 16.86
CA CYS A 118 -26.46 17.60 16.34
C CYS A 118 -27.24 16.30 16.56
N GLU A 119 -28.00 16.19 17.66
CA GLU A 119 -28.81 15.01 18.00
C GLU A 119 -29.87 14.71 16.94
N ASP A 120 -30.43 15.74 16.28
CA ASP A 120 -31.41 15.60 15.19
C ASP A 120 -30.87 14.84 13.96
N PHE A 121 -29.55 14.75 13.80
CA PHE A 121 -28.90 14.04 12.69
C PHE A 121 -28.41 12.64 13.07
N LEU A 122 -28.62 12.19 14.32
CA LEU A 122 -28.18 10.87 14.75
C LEU A 122 -29.08 9.76 14.21
N LEU A 123 -28.46 8.66 13.78
CA LEU A 123 -29.12 7.50 13.19
C LEU A 123 -28.86 6.28 14.06
N ASN A 124 -29.85 5.42 14.20
CA ASN A 124 -29.72 4.16 14.95
C ASN A 124 -29.15 3.02 14.08
N ASP A 125 -29.36 3.05 12.75
CA ASP A 125 -29.02 1.95 11.82
C ASP A 125 -27.88 2.30 10.84
N VAL A 126 -26.77 2.81 11.39
CA VAL A 126 -25.63 3.32 10.59
C VAL A 126 -24.93 2.19 9.80
N ASN A 127 -24.78 1.02 10.41
CA ASN A 127 -23.98 -0.07 9.86
C ASN A 127 -24.57 -0.66 8.57
N GLU A 128 -25.90 -0.65 8.41
CA GLU A 128 -26.56 -1.17 7.20
C GLU A 128 -26.42 -0.24 5.99
N ARG A 129 -26.23 1.06 6.22
CA ARG A 129 -26.15 2.09 5.18
C ARG A 129 -24.73 2.27 4.63
N ILE A 130 -23.68 2.04 5.43
CA ILE A 130 -22.27 2.16 5.01
C ILE A 130 -21.91 1.14 3.91
N THR A 131 -22.58 -0.02 3.86
CA THR A 131 -22.22 -1.13 2.95
C THR A 131 -22.52 -0.88 1.47
N ARG A 132 -23.21 0.22 1.10
CA ARG A 132 -23.69 0.48 -0.27
C ARG A 132 -22.88 1.48 -1.09
N SER A 133 -21.74 1.96 -0.60
CA SER A 133 -20.97 2.96 -1.36
C SER A 133 -20.24 2.31 -2.54
N ASN A 134 -20.41 2.89 -3.73
CA ASN A 134 -19.76 2.50 -4.97
C ASN A 134 -18.24 2.73 -4.89
N ASN A 135 -17.50 2.31 -5.92
CA ASN A 135 -16.10 2.74 -6.06
C ASN A 135 -16.07 4.25 -6.29
N VAL A 136 -15.53 4.98 -5.32
CA VAL A 136 -15.42 6.44 -5.32
C VAL A 136 -13.98 6.85 -5.53
N VAL A 137 -13.78 7.80 -6.44
CA VAL A 137 -12.46 8.30 -6.81
C VAL A 137 -12.05 9.46 -5.90
N TYR A 138 -11.01 9.26 -5.11
CA TYR A 138 -10.42 10.29 -4.28
C TYR A 138 -8.89 10.35 -4.44
N ASP A 139 -8.31 11.52 -4.20
CA ASP A 139 -6.85 11.70 -4.13
C ASP A 139 -6.29 11.40 -2.73
N ILE A 140 -4.97 11.46 -2.60
CA ILE A 140 -4.27 11.16 -1.33
C ILE A 140 -4.52 12.23 -0.26
N VAL A 141 -4.80 13.49 -0.65
CA VAL A 141 -5.09 14.58 0.28
C VAL A 141 -6.50 14.41 0.86
N GLN A 142 -7.47 14.05 0.00
CA GLN A 142 -8.81 13.64 0.40
C GLN A 142 -8.76 12.43 1.34
N PHE A 143 -7.92 11.43 1.03
CA PHE A 143 -7.71 10.30 1.94
C PHE A 143 -7.11 10.73 3.28
N LYS A 144 -6.11 11.63 3.30
CA LYS A 144 -5.55 12.19 4.53
C LYS A 144 -6.62 12.89 5.37
N ASN A 145 -7.45 13.72 4.75
CA ASN A 145 -8.54 14.37 5.45
C ASN A 145 -9.48 13.32 6.07
N ALA A 146 -9.83 12.27 5.33
CA ALA A 146 -10.65 11.17 5.85
C ALA A 146 -9.98 10.42 7.02
N VAL A 147 -8.65 10.25 7.00
CA VAL A 147 -7.87 9.69 8.11
C VAL A 147 -7.95 10.60 9.33
N ASP A 148 -7.65 11.88 9.19
CA ASP A 148 -7.72 12.84 10.30
C ASP A 148 -9.13 12.88 10.91
N PHE A 149 -10.15 12.85 10.07
CA PHE A 149 -11.52 12.76 10.52
C PHE A 149 -11.82 11.45 11.25
N ALA A 150 -11.39 10.30 10.71
CA ALA A 150 -11.58 9.00 11.35
C ALA A 150 -10.92 8.94 12.74
N ILE A 151 -9.76 9.59 12.90
CA ILE A 151 -9.06 9.71 14.18
C ILE A 151 -9.91 10.52 15.18
N LEU A 152 -10.48 11.64 14.74
CA LEU A 152 -11.34 12.47 15.59
C LEU A 152 -12.61 11.71 15.97
N TYR A 153 -13.26 11.05 15.03
CA TYR A 153 -14.47 10.26 15.24
C TYR A 153 -14.25 9.09 16.22
N GLU A 154 -13.18 8.33 16.06
CA GLU A 154 -12.88 7.22 16.96
C GLU A 154 -12.40 7.72 18.32
N GLY A 155 -11.58 8.78 18.36
CA GLY A 155 -11.14 9.43 19.59
C GLY A 155 -12.27 10.11 20.37
N SER A 156 -13.38 10.45 19.72
CA SER A 156 -14.55 11.03 20.38
C SER A 156 -15.47 9.96 20.99
N ILE A 157 -15.34 8.71 20.55
CA ILE A 157 -16.05 7.54 21.08
C ILE A 157 -15.21 6.80 22.14
N SER A 158 -13.89 6.96 22.13
CA SER A 158 -12.95 6.11 22.88
C SER A 158 -11.87 6.90 23.67
N SER A 159 -11.07 6.21 24.50
CA SER A 159 -10.15 6.86 25.45
C SER A 159 -9.01 7.65 24.77
N GLN A 160 -8.46 8.63 25.49
CA GLN A 160 -7.31 9.48 25.11
C GLN A 160 -6.10 8.72 24.51
N ARG A 161 -5.90 7.45 24.87
CA ARG A 161 -4.84 6.58 24.30
C ARG A 161 -4.95 6.39 22.79
N ILE A 162 -6.15 6.41 22.21
CA ILE A 162 -6.35 6.21 20.77
C ILE A 162 -5.81 7.39 19.97
N GLN A 163 -5.84 8.61 20.52
CA GLN A 163 -5.24 9.79 19.89
C GLN A 163 -3.70 9.69 19.82
N GLU A 164 -3.04 9.20 20.87
CA GLU A 164 -1.57 9.06 20.89
C GLU A 164 -1.08 8.07 19.83
N TYR A 165 -1.71 6.91 19.72
CA TYR A 165 -1.33 5.91 18.73
C TYR A 165 -1.62 6.37 17.30
N THR A 166 -2.67 7.15 17.09
CA THR A 166 -3.09 7.59 15.74
C THR A 166 -2.38 8.85 15.25
N ALA A 167 -1.86 9.69 16.15
CA ALA A 167 -1.03 10.84 15.77
C ALA A 167 0.15 10.40 14.88
N THR A 168 0.81 9.30 15.24
CA THR A 168 1.93 8.76 14.44
C THR A 168 1.51 8.26 13.06
N LEU A 169 0.24 7.86 12.88
CA LEU A 169 -0.31 7.46 11.58
C LEU A 169 -0.46 8.68 10.67
N SER A 170 -1.05 9.77 11.19
CA SER A 170 -1.22 11.02 10.43
C SER A 170 0.12 11.65 10.06
N THR A 171 1.11 11.66 10.97
CA THR A 171 2.48 12.14 10.65
C THR A 171 3.14 11.33 9.54
N ARG A 172 3.03 9.99 9.57
CA ARG A 172 3.59 9.13 8.52
C ARG A 172 2.90 9.32 7.18
N LEU A 173 1.57 9.48 7.19
CA LEU A 173 0.81 9.77 5.97
C LEU A 173 1.18 11.14 5.38
N GLN A 174 1.36 12.16 6.23
CA GLN A 174 1.83 13.47 5.77
C GLN A 174 3.24 13.37 5.16
N ALA A 175 4.17 12.68 5.82
CA ALA A 175 5.51 12.46 5.29
C ALA A 175 5.49 11.72 3.94
N LEU A 176 4.60 10.74 3.77
CA LEU A 176 4.41 10.05 2.49
C LEU A 176 3.91 11.00 1.40
N ILE A 177 2.92 11.84 1.70
CA ILE A 177 2.37 12.85 0.78
C ILE A 177 3.45 13.85 0.33
N ASP A 178 4.29 14.29 1.25
CA ASP A 178 5.34 15.28 0.98
C ASP A 178 6.57 14.66 0.28
N SER A 179 6.71 13.34 0.33
CA SER A 179 7.82 12.62 -0.30
C SER A 179 7.59 12.41 -1.82
N ASP A 180 8.67 12.18 -2.56
CA ASP A 180 8.58 11.79 -3.97
C ASP A 180 7.84 10.46 -4.17
N GLN A 181 7.80 9.59 -3.14
CA GLN A 181 7.05 8.33 -3.16
C GLN A 181 5.55 8.59 -3.25
N GLY A 182 5.04 9.65 -2.60
CA GLY A 182 3.63 10.05 -2.68
C GLY A 182 3.16 10.30 -4.11
N ARG A 183 4.06 10.64 -5.04
CA ARG A 183 3.72 10.87 -6.46
C ARG A 183 3.24 9.62 -7.18
N ILE A 184 3.55 8.42 -6.69
CA ILE A 184 3.01 7.17 -7.25
C ILE A 184 1.52 7.01 -6.93
N LEU A 185 1.04 7.69 -5.89
CA LEU A 185 -0.33 7.64 -5.39
C LEU A 185 -1.10 8.84 -5.93
N THR A 186 -1.81 8.64 -7.04
CA THR A 186 -2.47 9.73 -7.76
C THR A 186 -3.97 9.53 -7.84
N LYS A 187 -4.69 10.64 -7.93
CA LYS A 187 -6.05 10.63 -8.46
C LYS A 187 -5.93 10.42 -9.97
N THR A 188 -6.15 9.18 -10.36
CA THR A 188 -6.15 8.80 -11.76
C THR A 188 -7.27 9.53 -12.51
N SER A 189 -7.05 9.80 -13.80
CA SER A 189 -8.12 10.24 -14.71
C SER A 189 -9.20 9.16 -14.92
N PHE A 190 -8.90 7.91 -14.54
CA PHE A 190 -9.81 6.79 -14.63
C PHE A 190 -10.77 6.76 -13.45
N SER A 191 -12.06 6.57 -13.76
CA SER A 191 -13.13 6.35 -12.77
C SER A 191 -13.34 4.88 -12.43
N ARG A 192 -12.83 3.96 -13.27
CA ARG A 192 -12.90 2.52 -13.05
C ARG A 192 -11.51 1.89 -13.03
N ILE A 193 -11.38 0.85 -12.20
CA ILE A 193 -10.14 0.08 -12.08
C ILE A 193 -9.85 -0.62 -13.40
N ASP A 194 -10.90 -1.11 -14.05
CA ASP A 194 -10.80 -1.86 -15.29
C ASP A 194 -10.18 -0.96 -16.39
N ASP A 195 -10.62 0.29 -16.53
CA ASP A 195 -10.06 1.26 -17.48
C ASP A 195 -8.58 1.57 -17.18
N TYR A 196 -8.22 1.68 -15.89
CA TYR A 196 -6.81 1.85 -15.49
C TYR A 196 -5.96 0.65 -15.87
N VAL A 197 -6.43 -0.57 -15.62
CA VAL A 197 -5.72 -1.81 -15.99
C VAL A 197 -5.59 -1.94 -17.50
N GLU A 198 -6.65 -1.65 -18.26
CA GLU A 198 -6.64 -1.64 -19.72
C GLU A 198 -5.67 -0.59 -20.28
N SER A 199 -5.52 0.55 -19.63
CA SER A 199 -4.52 1.56 -20.05
C SER A 199 -3.08 1.07 -19.93
N ILE A 200 -2.81 0.13 -19.01
CA ILE A 200 -1.48 -0.46 -18.82
C ILE A 200 -1.29 -1.64 -19.79
N LEU A 201 -2.20 -2.61 -19.77
CA LEU A 201 -2.09 -3.85 -20.55
C LEU A 201 -2.34 -3.59 -22.04
N GLY A 202 -3.44 -2.90 -22.36
CA GLY A 202 -3.81 -2.41 -23.69
C GLY A 202 -3.42 -3.36 -24.83
N THR A 203 -2.77 -2.80 -25.85
CA THR A 203 -2.19 -3.55 -26.97
C THR A 203 -0.69 -3.78 -26.82
N ASN A 204 -0.13 -3.52 -25.63
CA ASN A 204 1.30 -3.60 -25.40
C ASN A 204 1.74 -5.07 -25.29
N GLN A 205 2.79 -5.45 -26.01
CA GLN A 205 3.35 -6.81 -25.91
C GLN A 205 4.23 -6.98 -24.67
N ILE A 206 4.93 -5.92 -24.27
CA ILE A 206 5.82 -5.89 -23.11
C ILE A 206 5.56 -4.57 -22.38
N VAL A 207 5.28 -4.66 -21.08
CA VAL A 207 5.11 -3.51 -20.20
C VAL A 207 6.16 -3.63 -19.12
N ASN A 208 7.07 -2.65 -19.06
CA ASN A 208 8.05 -2.55 -17.98
C ASN A 208 7.55 -1.56 -16.92
N ILE A 209 7.45 -2.01 -15.67
CA ILE A 209 7.06 -1.19 -14.53
C ILE A 209 8.30 -1.00 -13.67
N ASP A 210 8.99 0.13 -13.88
CA ASP A 210 10.18 0.47 -13.13
C ASP A 210 9.80 0.98 -11.73
N ILE A 211 10.28 0.25 -10.72
CA ILE A 211 10.10 0.56 -9.29
C ILE A 211 11.43 0.87 -8.60
N SER A 212 12.52 1.06 -9.36
CA SER A 212 13.87 1.25 -8.81
C SER A 212 14.03 2.48 -7.91
N SER A 213 13.20 3.51 -8.10
CA SER A 213 13.20 4.73 -7.28
C SER A 213 12.37 4.60 -5.99
N LEU A 214 11.68 3.47 -5.79
CA LEU A 214 10.79 3.28 -4.65
C LEU A 214 11.54 2.65 -3.48
N ASP A 215 11.14 3.03 -2.27
CA ASP A 215 11.60 2.34 -1.06
C ASP A 215 10.95 0.96 -0.93
N ASP A 216 11.41 0.16 0.04
CA ASP A 216 10.99 -1.24 0.20
C ASP A 216 9.47 -1.38 0.42
N SER A 217 8.88 -0.55 1.29
CA SER A 217 7.45 -0.59 1.61
C SER A 217 6.57 -0.18 0.44
N SER A 218 6.94 0.91 -0.28
CA SER A 218 6.21 1.33 -1.47
C SER A 218 6.35 0.31 -2.61
N SER A 219 7.54 -0.26 -2.80
CA SER A 219 7.76 -1.33 -3.78
C SER A 219 6.86 -2.53 -3.52
N GLU A 220 6.82 -2.99 -2.26
CA GLU A 220 5.98 -4.13 -1.86
C GLU A 220 4.51 -3.88 -2.16
N VAL A 221 4.00 -2.70 -1.80
CA VAL A 221 2.60 -2.33 -2.01
C VAL A 221 2.29 -2.22 -3.50
N VAL A 222 3.15 -1.58 -4.29
CA VAL A 222 2.94 -1.43 -5.74
C VAL A 222 2.86 -2.79 -6.42
N VAL A 223 3.80 -3.71 -6.14
CA VAL A 223 3.81 -5.04 -6.74
C VAL A 223 2.57 -5.83 -6.32
N LYS A 224 2.20 -5.81 -5.04
CA LYS A 224 1.02 -6.51 -4.50
C LYS A 224 -0.28 -6.00 -5.12
N VAL A 225 -0.45 -4.67 -5.16
CA VAL A 225 -1.65 -4.02 -5.67
C VAL A 225 -1.78 -4.24 -7.17
N ILE A 226 -0.74 -4.01 -7.96
CA ILE A 226 -0.78 -4.25 -9.42
C ILE A 226 -1.13 -5.72 -9.73
N THR A 227 -0.52 -6.66 -9.00
CA THR A 227 -0.84 -8.10 -9.15
C THR A 227 -2.33 -8.36 -8.89
N LYS A 228 -2.88 -7.80 -7.81
CA LYS A 228 -4.30 -7.91 -7.46
C LYS A 228 -5.20 -7.28 -8.52
N LEU A 229 -4.86 -6.08 -9.00
CA LEU A 229 -5.64 -5.36 -10.01
C LEU A 229 -5.72 -6.15 -11.32
N PHE A 230 -4.59 -6.69 -11.81
CA PHE A 230 -4.57 -7.53 -12.99
C PHE A 230 -5.38 -8.81 -12.79
N PHE A 231 -5.22 -9.47 -11.65
CA PHE A 231 -5.94 -10.70 -11.37
C PHE A 231 -7.46 -10.49 -11.30
N ASP A 232 -7.91 -9.46 -10.59
CA ASP A 232 -9.33 -9.15 -10.43
C ASP A 232 -9.96 -8.69 -11.76
N HIS A 233 -9.24 -7.92 -12.58
CA HIS A 233 -9.69 -7.53 -13.92
C HIS A 233 -9.89 -8.75 -14.83
N LEU A 234 -8.88 -9.63 -14.93
CA LEU A 234 -8.94 -10.85 -15.76
C LEU A 234 -10.05 -11.81 -15.31
N LYS A 235 -10.39 -11.85 -14.01
CA LYS A 235 -11.49 -12.65 -13.49
C LYS A 235 -12.87 -12.17 -13.91
N LYS A 236 -13.02 -10.87 -14.19
CA LYS A 236 -14.30 -10.27 -14.61
C LYS A 236 -14.55 -10.38 -16.12
N MET A 237 -13.54 -10.72 -16.91
CA MET A 237 -13.70 -10.88 -18.35
C MET A 237 -14.75 -11.95 -18.67
N ASN A 238 -15.63 -11.64 -19.64
CA ASN A 238 -16.72 -12.54 -20.06
C ASN A 238 -16.22 -13.92 -20.50
N LYS A 239 -15.06 -13.93 -21.19
CA LYS A 239 -14.39 -15.14 -21.63
C LYS A 239 -13.10 -15.32 -20.83
N LYS A 240 -12.97 -16.49 -20.18
CA LYS A 240 -11.78 -16.82 -19.40
C LYS A 240 -10.55 -16.89 -20.30
N ALA A 241 -9.44 -16.32 -19.82
CA ALA A 241 -8.13 -16.35 -20.48
C ALA A 241 -8.14 -15.79 -21.92
N ASP A 242 -9.06 -14.86 -22.22
CA ASP A 242 -9.12 -14.21 -23.54
C ASP A 242 -7.92 -13.27 -23.76
N MET A 243 -7.35 -12.75 -22.68
CA MET A 243 -6.11 -11.98 -22.67
C MET A 243 -5.11 -12.63 -21.70
N PRO A 244 -4.26 -13.56 -22.15
CA PRO A 244 -3.22 -14.13 -21.32
C PRO A 244 -2.15 -13.08 -20.98
N VAL A 245 -1.85 -12.91 -19.69
CA VAL A 245 -0.83 -11.99 -19.18
C VAL A 245 0.21 -12.80 -18.42
N ASN A 246 1.49 -12.61 -18.75
CA ASN A 246 2.60 -13.16 -17.98
C ASN A 246 3.21 -12.06 -17.11
N LEU A 247 2.92 -12.09 -15.81
CA LEU A 247 3.47 -11.15 -14.83
C LEU A 247 4.82 -11.68 -14.32
N ILE A 248 5.90 -10.98 -14.65
CA ILE A 248 7.25 -11.32 -14.19
C ILE A 248 7.63 -10.40 -13.04
N ILE A 249 7.99 -10.98 -11.90
CA ILE A 249 8.45 -10.27 -10.71
C ILE A 249 9.95 -10.50 -10.54
N GLU A 250 10.74 -9.44 -10.70
CA GLU A 250 12.17 -9.43 -10.36
C GLU A 250 12.38 -9.24 -8.86
N GLU A 251 13.51 -9.76 -8.37
CA GLU A 251 13.83 -9.82 -6.93
C GLU A 251 12.66 -10.32 -6.07
N ALA A 252 11.98 -11.38 -6.56
CA ALA A 252 10.74 -11.87 -5.98
C ALA A 252 10.87 -12.26 -4.51
N HIS A 253 12.07 -12.53 -3.98
CA HIS A 253 12.26 -12.76 -2.55
C HIS A 253 11.93 -11.54 -1.69
N ARG A 254 11.89 -10.31 -2.23
CA ARG A 254 11.45 -9.11 -1.51
C ARG A 254 9.94 -9.11 -1.25
N PHE A 255 9.15 -9.68 -2.16
CA PHE A 255 7.69 -9.52 -2.19
C PHE A 255 6.92 -10.85 -2.00
N VAL A 256 7.45 -11.94 -2.53
CA VAL A 256 6.83 -13.27 -2.57
C VAL A 256 7.35 -14.12 -1.42
N ARG A 257 7.14 -13.66 -0.19
CA ARG A 257 7.59 -14.34 1.04
C ARG A 257 6.46 -15.15 1.65
N SER A 258 6.81 -16.19 2.42
CA SER A 258 5.85 -16.83 3.33
C SER A 258 5.63 -15.90 4.52
N GLU A 259 4.49 -15.21 4.55
CA GLU A 259 4.15 -14.31 5.65
C GLU A 259 3.81 -15.10 6.92
N ASN A 260 4.60 -14.92 7.98
CA ASN A 260 4.25 -15.32 9.35
C ASN A 260 3.75 -14.08 10.12
N HIS A 261 2.64 -13.45 9.72
CA HIS A 261 2.07 -12.32 10.44
C HIS A 261 0.55 -12.44 10.64
N SER A 262 0.10 -11.86 11.75
CA SER A 262 -0.93 -12.37 12.63
C SER A 262 -2.26 -11.62 12.49
N GLY A 263 -2.85 -11.65 11.30
CA GLY A 263 -4.17 -11.06 11.03
C GLY A 263 -5.24 -12.10 10.64
N ALA A 264 -6.50 -11.88 11.03
CA ALA A 264 -7.61 -12.85 10.92
C ALA A 264 -8.08 -13.19 9.49
N LEU A 265 -7.54 -12.57 8.44
CA LEU A 265 -7.84 -12.85 7.03
C LEU A 265 -6.57 -12.63 6.19
N ASN A 266 -5.58 -13.50 6.40
CA ASN A 266 -4.27 -13.44 5.75
C ASN A 266 -4.38 -13.87 4.27
N TYR A 267 -4.25 -12.92 3.34
CA TYR A 267 -4.54 -13.10 1.91
C TYR A 267 -3.28 -12.78 1.06
N ASN A 268 -2.37 -13.74 0.91
CA ASN A 268 -1.22 -13.57 0.02
C ASN A 268 -1.67 -13.68 -1.45
N ILE A 269 -1.68 -12.55 -2.15
CA ILE A 269 -2.14 -12.47 -3.55
C ILE A 269 -1.30 -13.35 -4.48
N PHE A 270 0.01 -13.45 -4.24
CA PHE A 270 0.91 -14.25 -5.09
C PHE A 270 0.62 -15.74 -4.96
N GLU A 271 0.34 -16.24 -3.76
CA GLU A 271 -0.08 -17.63 -3.55
C GLU A 271 -1.41 -17.94 -4.25
N ARG A 272 -2.35 -16.99 -4.23
CA ARG A 272 -3.62 -17.15 -4.92
C ARG A 272 -3.45 -17.15 -6.43
N VAL A 273 -2.67 -16.22 -6.98
CA VAL A 273 -2.36 -16.19 -8.42
C VAL A 273 -1.62 -17.47 -8.83
N ALA A 274 -0.70 -17.98 -8.01
CA ALA A 274 -0.01 -19.23 -8.29
C ALA A 274 -0.97 -20.43 -8.37
N LYS A 275 -2.01 -20.48 -7.52
CA LYS A 275 -3.01 -21.56 -7.49
C LYS A 275 -4.11 -21.42 -8.55
N GLU A 276 -4.61 -20.20 -8.77
CA GLU A 276 -5.81 -19.93 -9.57
C GLU A 276 -5.55 -19.18 -10.87
N GLY A 277 -4.40 -18.52 -11.02
CA GLY A 277 -4.09 -17.59 -12.12
C GLY A 277 -4.28 -18.21 -13.51
N ARG A 278 -3.83 -19.47 -13.68
CA ARG A 278 -3.98 -20.23 -14.93
C ARG A 278 -5.43 -20.32 -15.42
N LYS A 279 -6.42 -20.37 -14.52
CA LYS A 279 -7.85 -20.44 -14.87
C LYS A 279 -8.33 -19.16 -15.57
N TYR A 280 -7.71 -18.03 -15.27
CA TYR A 280 -8.14 -16.71 -15.73
C TYR A 280 -7.15 -16.07 -16.72
N GLY A 281 -6.05 -16.75 -17.04
CA GLY A 281 -5.05 -16.26 -17.99
C GLY A 281 -3.94 -15.42 -17.36
N LEU A 282 -3.83 -15.36 -16.03
CA LEU A 282 -2.70 -14.71 -15.37
C LEU A 282 -1.61 -15.76 -15.04
N LEU A 283 -0.49 -15.69 -15.74
CA LEU A 283 0.71 -16.47 -15.47
C LEU A 283 1.65 -15.67 -14.58
N LEU A 284 2.31 -16.36 -13.64
CA LEU A 284 3.28 -15.76 -12.73
C LEU A 284 4.67 -16.30 -13.05
N GLY A 285 5.58 -15.41 -13.42
CA GLY A 285 7.01 -15.65 -13.50
C GLY A 285 7.70 -14.97 -12.32
N ILE A 286 8.60 -15.68 -11.64
CA ILE A 286 9.39 -15.11 -10.55
C ILE A 286 10.88 -15.28 -10.85
N SER A 287 11.65 -14.23 -10.59
CA SER A 287 13.11 -14.25 -10.66
C SER A 287 13.66 -13.84 -9.28
N SER A 288 14.62 -14.61 -8.75
CA SER A 288 15.19 -14.33 -7.43
C SER A 288 16.58 -14.91 -7.29
N GLN A 289 17.43 -14.20 -6.55
CA GLN A 289 18.77 -14.63 -6.14
C GLN A 289 18.75 -15.54 -4.91
N ARG A 290 17.68 -15.48 -4.10
CA ARG A 290 17.52 -16.18 -2.82
C ARG A 290 16.26 -17.06 -2.84
N PRO A 291 16.29 -18.23 -3.52
CA PRO A 291 15.11 -19.07 -3.63
C PRO A 291 14.61 -19.59 -2.27
N SER A 292 15.49 -19.81 -1.29
CA SER A 292 15.10 -20.25 0.06
C SER A 292 14.22 -19.27 0.84
N GLU A 293 14.25 -17.97 0.51
CA GLU A 293 13.41 -16.92 1.10
C GLU A 293 12.01 -16.83 0.46
N LEU A 294 11.77 -17.52 -0.67
CA LEU A 294 10.48 -17.47 -1.37
C LEU A 294 9.41 -18.29 -0.66
N SER A 295 8.14 -17.89 -0.87
CA SER A 295 6.99 -18.68 -0.42
C SER A 295 7.03 -20.09 -1.01
N LYS A 296 7.12 -21.08 -0.12
CA LYS A 296 7.08 -22.51 -0.50
C LYS A 296 5.82 -22.84 -1.29
N THR A 297 4.70 -22.19 -0.97
CA THR A 297 3.44 -22.35 -1.69
C THR A 297 3.61 -21.91 -3.14
N VAL A 298 4.13 -20.71 -3.39
CA VAL A 298 4.31 -20.21 -4.76
C VAL A 298 5.26 -21.10 -5.55
N VAL A 299 6.44 -21.41 -4.98
CA VAL A 299 7.43 -22.22 -5.69
C VAL A 299 6.91 -23.64 -5.99
N SER A 300 6.10 -24.24 -5.10
CA SER A 300 5.46 -25.54 -5.36
C SER A 300 4.49 -25.56 -6.54
N GLN A 301 3.96 -24.39 -6.94
CA GLN A 301 3.06 -24.26 -8.09
C GLN A 301 3.81 -23.94 -9.39
N CYS A 302 5.10 -23.59 -9.32
CA CYS A 302 5.91 -23.35 -10.49
C CYS A 302 6.08 -24.66 -11.28
N SER A 303 5.66 -24.67 -12.54
CA SER A 303 5.77 -25.84 -13.41
C SER A 303 7.09 -25.89 -14.20
N ASN A 304 7.79 -24.76 -14.29
CA ASN A 304 8.98 -24.57 -15.11
C ASN A 304 10.03 -23.82 -14.31
N PHE A 305 11.28 -24.25 -14.43
CA PHE A 305 12.40 -23.70 -13.69
C PHE A 305 13.59 -23.50 -14.61
N ILE A 306 14.25 -22.37 -14.44
CA ILE A 306 15.52 -22.01 -15.07
C ILE A 306 16.47 -21.66 -13.93
N ILE A 307 17.42 -22.55 -13.65
CA ILE A 307 18.33 -22.42 -12.50
C ILE A 307 19.73 -22.11 -13.01
N HIS A 308 20.16 -20.87 -12.77
CA HIS A 308 21.54 -20.43 -13.02
C HIS A 308 22.47 -20.91 -11.90
N ARG A 309 23.70 -20.39 -11.89
CA ARG A 309 24.69 -20.72 -10.84
C ARG A 309 24.14 -20.36 -9.46
N VAL A 310 24.09 -21.33 -8.55
CA VAL A 310 23.74 -21.14 -7.14
C VAL A 310 24.88 -21.67 -6.28
N GLN A 311 25.35 -20.85 -5.34
CA GLN A 311 26.49 -21.19 -4.47
C GLN A 311 26.09 -21.40 -3.00
N ASN A 312 25.02 -20.75 -2.57
CA ASN A 312 24.55 -20.85 -1.19
C ASN A 312 24.05 -22.28 -0.89
N PRO A 313 24.56 -22.96 0.14
CA PRO A 313 24.15 -24.33 0.49
C PRO A 313 22.67 -24.47 0.84
N ASP A 314 22.07 -23.48 1.51
CA ASP A 314 20.65 -23.50 1.89
C ASP A 314 19.76 -23.41 0.64
N ASP A 315 20.13 -22.57 -0.32
CA ASP A 315 19.44 -22.45 -1.61
C ASP A 315 19.57 -23.71 -2.46
N LEU A 316 20.76 -24.32 -2.51
CA LEU A 316 20.97 -25.61 -3.19
C LEU A 316 20.13 -26.72 -2.58
N SER A 317 20.12 -26.78 -1.24
CA SER A 317 19.33 -27.73 -0.47
C SER A 317 17.82 -27.51 -0.71
N TYR A 318 17.38 -26.26 -0.77
CA TYR A 318 16.01 -25.89 -1.09
C TYR A 318 15.61 -26.33 -2.51
N ILE A 319 16.43 -26.02 -3.51
CA ILE A 319 16.22 -26.45 -4.90
C ILE A 319 16.17 -27.98 -4.97
N SER A 320 17.12 -28.69 -4.38
CA SER A 320 17.17 -30.16 -4.39
C SER A 320 15.87 -30.81 -3.88
N ARG A 321 15.25 -30.23 -2.85
CA ARG A 321 13.97 -30.71 -2.30
C ARG A 321 12.76 -30.41 -3.19
N MET A 322 12.83 -29.36 -4.00
CA MET A 322 11.69 -28.90 -4.79
C MET A 322 11.62 -29.53 -6.17
N VAL A 323 12.74 -30.01 -6.69
CA VAL A 323 12.79 -30.54 -8.04
C VAL A 323 12.67 -32.05 -8.03
N PRO A 324 11.55 -32.61 -8.51
CA PRO A 324 11.42 -34.05 -8.61
C PRO A 324 12.37 -34.59 -9.70
N TYR A 325 12.94 -35.76 -9.45
CA TYR A 325 13.72 -36.53 -10.44
C TYR A 325 15.08 -35.93 -10.88
N ILE A 326 15.69 -35.04 -10.09
CA ILE A 326 17.08 -34.60 -10.32
C ILE A 326 18.04 -35.31 -9.36
N SER A 327 19.13 -35.85 -9.89
CA SER A 327 20.18 -36.46 -9.08
C SER A 327 21.04 -35.40 -8.37
N GLU A 328 21.55 -35.72 -7.19
CA GLU A 328 22.47 -34.84 -6.45
C GLU A 328 23.70 -34.43 -7.29
N GLY A 329 24.16 -35.32 -8.17
CA GLY A 329 25.27 -35.03 -9.09
C GLY A 329 24.98 -33.89 -10.07
N ILE A 330 23.72 -33.70 -10.47
CA ILE A 330 23.31 -32.56 -11.32
C ILE A 330 23.19 -31.28 -10.48
N ILE A 331 22.66 -31.37 -9.25
CA ILE A 331 22.61 -30.22 -8.32
C ILE A 331 24.02 -29.72 -8.00
N ASN A 332 24.98 -30.62 -7.77
CA ASN A 332 26.37 -30.27 -7.51
C ASN A 332 27.06 -29.58 -8.69
N ARG A 333 26.52 -29.69 -9.91
CA ARG A 333 27.04 -28.91 -11.07
C ARG A 333 26.58 -27.46 -11.06
N LEU A 334 25.46 -27.15 -10.38
CA LEU A 334 24.93 -25.78 -10.29
C LEU A 334 25.93 -24.81 -9.64
N THR A 335 26.79 -25.29 -8.74
CA THR A 335 27.81 -24.46 -8.07
C THR A 335 28.92 -23.97 -8.99
N TYR A 336 29.17 -24.71 -10.08
CA TYR A 336 30.26 -24.46 -11.03
C TYR A 336 29.79 -23.96 -12.40
N LEU A 337 28.49 -23.69 -12.59
CA LEU A 337 27.98 -23.19 -13.86
C LEU A 337 28.60 -21.84 -14.24
N GLN A 338 29.06 -21.72 -15.48
CA GLN A 338 29.51 -20.44 -16.01
C GLN A 338 28.32 -19.53 -16.29
N THR A 339 28.50 -18.21 -16.15
CA THR A 339 27.50 -17.19 -16.46
C THR A 339 26.91 -17.40 -17.86
N GLY A 340 25.57 -17.30 -17.95
CA GLY A 340 24.83 -17.56 -19.18
C GLY A 340 24.43 -19.03 -19.39
N ASN A 341 24.91 -19.97 -18.57
CA ASN A 341 24.38 -21.34 -18.54
C ASN A 341 23.36 -21.49 -17.42
N ALA A 342 22.36 -22.34 -17.65
CA ALA A 342 21.38 -22.74 -16.65
C ALA A 342 20.91 -24.17 -16.86
N LEU A 343 20.51 -24.80 -15.76
CA LEU A 343 19.75 -26.03 -15.77
C LEU A 343 18.27 -25.70 -15.93
N ILE A 344 17.65 -26.22 -16.98
CA ILE A 344 16.23 -26.04 -17.26
C ILE A 344 15.52 -27.37 -17.01
N PHE A 345 14.35 -27.32 -16.38
CA PHE A 345 13.45 -28.47 -16.23
C PHE A 345 12.03 -27.99 -15.95
N GLY A 346 11.06 -28.89 -16.11
CA GLY A 346 9.64 -28.59 -15.95
C GLY A 346 8.81 -29.12 -17.10
N THR A 347 7.54 -28.71 -17.18
CA THR A 347 6.61 -29.18 -18.21
C THR A 347 6.86 -28.60 -19.60
N ALA A 348 7.68 -27.55 -19.70
CA ALA A 348 8.06 -26.92 -20.96
C ALA A 348 9.13 -27.71 -21.75
N ILE A 349 9.82 -28.66 -21.11
CA ILE A 349 10.84 -29.49 -21.76
C ILE A 349 10.67 -30.97 -21.38
N ASN A 350 11.02 -31.89 -22.29
CA ASN A 350 10.81 -33.32 -22.05
C ASN A 350 11.82 -33.93 -21.07
N LEU A 351 13.03 -33.38 -20.99
CA LEU A 351 14.12 -33.87 -20.14
C LEU A 351 14.89 -32.69 -19.54
N PRO A 352 15.28 -32.75 -18.26
CA PRO A 352 16.17 -31.77 -17.65
C PRO A 352 17.42 -31.56 -18.51
N THR A 353 17.67 -30.32 -18.93
CA THR A 353 18.70 -29.99 -19.90
C THR A 353 19.56 -28.84 -19.40
N LEU A 354 20.88 -28.98 -19.53
CA LEU A 354 21.80 -27.87 -19.35
C LEU A 354 21.87 -27.06 -20.66
N ALA A 355 21.46 -25.80 -20.60
CA ALA A 355 21.39 -24.93 -21.76
C ALA A 355 22.25 -23.67 -21.56
N LYS A 356 22.75 -23.12 -22.68
CA LYS A 356 23.42 -21.83 -22.74
C LYS A 356 22.48 -20.82 -23.37
N PHE A 357 22.24 -19.72 -22.67
CA PHE A 357 21.40 -18.61 -23.12
C PHE A 357 22.25 -17.61 -23.92
N GLU A 358 21.64 -17.05 -24.96
CA GLU A 358 22.23 -15.93 -25.69
C GLU A 358 22.25 -14.67 -24.83
N ARG A 359 23.18 -13.75 -25.13
CA ARG A 359 23.23 -12.46 -24.43
C ARG A 359 22.09 -11.58 -24.91
N ALA A 360 21.48 -10.84 -23.99
CA ALA A 360 20.48 -9.83 -24.32
C ALA A 360 21.04 -8.79 -25.30
N ASN A 361 20.23 -8.43 -26.29
CA ASN A 361 20.53 -7.37 -27.25
C ASN A 361 19.31 -6.42 -27.34
N PRO A 362 19.41 -5.17 -26.86
CA PRO A 362 20.59 -4.56 -26.25
C PRO A 362 20.99 -5.17 -24.89
N PRO A 363 22.25 -5.04 -24.45
CA PRO A 363 22.65 -5.45 -23.11
C PRO A 363 21.89 -4.61 -22.06
N THR A 364 21.65 -5.21 -20.89
CA THR A 364 21.04 -4.49 -19.77
C THR A 364 22.01 -3.47 -19.18
N ASP A 365 21.50 -2.43 -18.50
CA ASP A 365 22.31 -1.43 -17.76
C ASP A 365 22.90 -2.01 -16.45
N SER A 366 23.17 -3.31 -16.44
CA SER A 366 23.59 -4.10 -15.27
C SER A 366 25.07 -3.95 -14.90
N HIS A 367 25.74 -2.90 -15.40
CA HIS A 367 27.12 -2.65 -15.01
C HIS A 367 27.14 -2.15 -13.57
N ASN A 368 27.56 -3.03 -12.65
CA ASN A 368 27.90 -2.64 -11.30
C ASN A 368 28.76 -1.38 -11.34
N ALA A 369 28.50 -0.44 -10.43
CA ALA A 369 29.36 0.72 -10.25
C ALA A 369 30.81 0.24 -10.17
N ARG A 370 31.68 0.80 -11.02
CA ARG A 370 33.11 0.45 -11.01
C ARG A 370 33.77 1.13 -9.83
N ILE A 371 33.53 0.57 -8.64
CA ILE A 371 33.96 1.14 -7.35
C ILE A 371 35.47 1.34 -7.35
N SER A 372 36.23 0.38 -7.91
CA SER A 372 37.68 0.49 -8.05
C SER A 372 38.12 1.73 -8.84
N GLU A 373 37.42 2.09 -9.90
CA GLU A 373 37.73 3.30 -10.70
C GLU A 373 37.39 4.60 -9.95
N LYS A 374 36.42 4.56 -9.03
CA LYS A 374 36.04 5.73 -8.21
C LYS A 374 36.87 5.88 -6.94
N TRP A 375 37.16 4.78 -6.24
CA TRP A 375 37.92 4.77 -4.98
C TRP A 375 39.40 5.01 -5.20
N TYR A 376 39.99 4.45 -6.25
CA TYR A 376 41.39 4.69 -6.60
C TYR A 376 41.55 5.86 -7.57
N THR A 377 40.87 6.98 -7.28
CA THR A 377 41.25 8.25 -7.91
C THR A 377 42.56 8.67 -7.29
N THR A 378 43.62 8.76 -8.10
CA THR A 378 44.91 9.27 -7.65
C THR A 378 44.77 10.78 -7.43
N MET A 379 44.39 11.18 -6.21
CA MET A 379 44.64 12.53 -5.72
C MET A 379 46.16 12.65 -5.49
N PHE A 380 46.94 12.75 -6.57
CA PHE A 380 48.30 13.28 -6.46
C PHE A 380 48.19 14.79 -6.24
N THR A 381 48.17 15.15 -4.94
CA THR A 381 48.96 16.20 -4.31
C THR A 381 49.62 17.24 -5.23
N ASN A 382 49.20 18.50 -5.11
CA ASN A 382 50.18 19.59 -5.02
C ASN A 382 50.66 19.66 -3.55
N GLU A 383 51.91 19.27 -3.35
CA GLU A 383 52.85 19.68 -2.29
C GLU A 383 52.40 19.69 -0.80
N ASN A 384 52.76 18.65 -0.04
CA ASN A 384 53.79 18.73 1.01
C ASN A 384 54.01 17.35 1.68
N PRO A 385 55.26 16.99 2.07
CA PRO A 385 55.60 15.64 2.49
C PRO A 385 55.26 15.35 3.95
N VAL A 386 54.58 14.21 4.10
CA VAL A 386 54.43 13.26 5.21
C VAL A 386 55.31 13.49 6.46
N GLU A 387 54.69 13.74 7.61
CA GLU A 387 55.25 13.38 8.92
C GLU A 387 54.96 11.88 9.20
N GLU A 388 56.03 11.12 9.44
CA GLU A 388 55.99 9.72 9.86
C GLU A 388 55.30 9.57 11.24
N LEU A 389 54.15 8.90 11.27
CA LEU A 389 53.61 8.35 12.51
C LEU A 389 54.26 6.99 12.77
N VAL A 390 55.34 7.01 13.56
CA VAL A 390 55.98 5.84 14.17
C VAL A 390 54.99 5.23 15.17
N TYR A 391 54.53 4.01 14.91
CA TYR A 391 53.81 3.19 15.89
C TYR A 391 54.82 2.44 16.78
N GLU A 392 54.90 2.81 18.05
CA GLU A 392 55.48 1.92 19.08
C GLU A 392 54.41 0.89 19.53
N PRO A 393 54.78 -0.40 19.66
CA PRO A 393 53.85 -1.42 20.12
C PRO A 393 53.74 -1.44 21.66
N CYS A 394 52.52 -1.60 22.16
CA CYS A 394 52.22 -2.12 23.50
C CYS A 394 51.28 -3.31 23.36
#